data_AF-A0A661VJ72-F1
#
_entry.id   AF-A0A661VJ72-F1
#
_cell.length_a   1.000
_cell.length_b   1.000
_cell.length_c   1.000
_cell.angle_alpha   90.00
_cell.angle_beta   90.00
_cell.angle_gamma   90.00
#
_symmetry.space_group_name_H-M   'P 1'
#
loop_
_entity.id
_entity.type
_entity.pdbx_description
1 polymer ?
#
loop_
_entity_poly.entity_id
_entity_poly.type
_entity_poly.pdbx_seq_one_letter_code
_entity_poly.pdbx_strand_id
1 'polypeptide(L)'
;MKSHYLIATTLLIITLLVLSTPALILAAPPRQGGNLLANPGFEGGFHYQDGEGELKVADGWVGWYVDEGDQPPLWKNRRPEFGLTSEAIRTHQGAKAQQYGIIYSTHLAGLYQRVSGIPKGSRVRFTIWGSMYVYDDDESKQPGPLHMKIGIDPTGGTNALAGTVVWSSEFNNYPDWHQFSVEAVAQNSNISVFTYSNPEWAMKHLVANWDEAS
;
A
#
# COMPACT_ATOMS: atom_id res chain seq x y z
N MET A 1 21.99 -77.45 31.90
CA MET A 1 22.45 -76.05 31.86
C MET A 1 21.73 -75.35 30.72
N LYS A 2 20.73 -74.51 31.04
CA LYS A 2 19.80 -73.92 30.07
C LYS A 2 19.87 -72.39 30.12
N SER A 3 19.82 -71.80 28.92
CA SER A 3 19.16 -70.53 28.57
C SER A 3 19.81 -69.21 28.97
N HIS A 4 20.68 -68.66 28.10
CA HIS A 4 21.13 -67.25 28.10
C HIS A 4 21.05 -66.60 26.69
N TYR A 5 19.98 -66.82 25.92
CA TYR A 5 19.83 -66.18 24.60
C TYR A 5 18.37 -65.83 24.25
N LEU A 6 17.67 -65.07 25.09
CA LEU A 6 16.28 -64.70 24.76
C LEU A 6 15.75 -63.41 25.39
N ILE A 7 16.61 -62.43 25.68
CA ILE A 7 16.15 -61.12 26.22
C ILE A 7 16.72 -59.91 25.45
N ALA A 8 17.73 -60.07 24.61
CA ALA A 8 18.36 -58.94 23.93
C ALA A 8 17.71 -58.49 22.60
N THR A 9 16.72 -59.23 22.07
CA THR A 9 16.22 -59.00 20.70
C THR A 9 14.89 -58.27 20.63
N THR A 10 14.18 -58.10 21.75
CA THR A 10 12.81 -57.53 21.76
C THR A 10 12.77 -56.02 22.05
N LEU A 11 13.88 -55.42 22.51
CA LEU A 11 13.95 -53.99 22.84
C LEU A 11 14.51 -53.10 21.73
N LEU A 12 14.97 -53.68 20.60
CA LEU A 12 15.55 -52.92 19.49
C LEU A 12 14.54 -52.63 18.36
N ILE A 13 13.35 -53.24 18.39
CA ILE A 13 12.35 -53.09 17.33
C ILE A 13 11.31 -52.00 17.67
N ILE A 14 11.12 -51.66 18.94
CA ILE A 14 10.11 -50.67 19.37
C ILE A 14 10.66 -49.23 19.34
N THR A 15 11.97 -49.04 19.42
CA THR A 15 12.61 -47.71 19.28
C THR A 15 12.74 -47.26 17.83
N LEU A 16 12.44 -48.11 16.84
CA LEU A 16 12.52 -47.78 15.42
C LEU A 16 11.17 -47.39 14.80
N LEU A 17 10.08 -47.33 15.58
CA LEU A 17 8.72 -47.15 15.07
C LEU A 17 8.05 -45.82 15.45
N VAL A 18 8.84 -44.77 15.75
CA VAL A 18 8.29 -43.44 16.14
C VAL A 18 8.75 -42.30 15.20
N LEU A 19 9.53 -42.58 14.15
CA LEU A 19 10.14 -41.54 13.31
C LEU A 19 9.62 -41.51 11.86
N SER A 20 8.34 -41.82 11.66
CA SER A 20 7.68 -41.64 10.37
C SER A 20 6.33 -40.94 10.50
N THR A 21 6.29 -39.82 11.23
CA THR A 21 5.28 -38.80 10.91
C THR A 21 5.67 -38.21 9.56
N PRO A 22 4.90 -38.43 8.47
CA PRO A 22 5.12 -37.65 7.27
C PRO A 22 4.91 -36.19 7.67
N ALA A 23 5.98 -35.40 7.62
CA ALA A 23 5.83 -33.96 7.65
C ALA A 23 4.92 -33.64 6.46
N LEU A 24 3.69 -33.23 6.74
CA LEU A 24 2.86 -32.54 5.76
C LEU A 24 3.62 -31.26 5.42
N ILE A 25 4.49 -31.36 4.42
CA ILE A 25 5.03 -30.21 3.73
C ILE A 25 3.81 -29.62 3.02
N LEU A 26 3.10 -28.70 3.68
CA LEU A 26 2.25 -27.77 2.97
C LEU A 26 3.18 -26.99 2.06
N ALA A 27 3.18 -27.34 0.77
CA ALA A 27 3.78 -26.51 -0.25
C ALA A 27 3.19 -25.11 -0.05
N ALA A 28 4.06 -24.12 0.17
CA ALA A 28 3.63 -22.74 0.13
C ALA A 28 2.89 -22.54 -1.21
N PRO A 29 1.74 -21.86 -1.23
CA PRO A 29 1.04 -21.59 -2.48
C PRO A 29 2.04 -20.97 -3.47
N PRO A 30 1.96 -21.32 -4.76
CA PRO A 30 2.88 -20.80 -5.76
C PRO A 30 2.90 -19.27 -5.66
N ARG A 31 4.09 -18.69 -5.52
CA ARG A 31 4.28 -17.24 -5.57
C ARG A 31 3.79 -16.78 -6.94
N GLN A 32 2.68 -16.06 -7.02
CA GLN A 32 2.34 -15.27 -8.20
C GLN A 32 3.49 -14.27 -8.39
N GLY A 33 4.36 -14.56 -9.35
CA GLY A 33 5.68 -13.92 -9.51
C GLY A 33 5.66 -12.62 -10.29
N GLY A 34 4.57 -11.85 -10.26
CA GLY A 34 4.44 -10.61 -11.03
C GLY A 34 3.64 -9.55 -10.28
N ASN A 35 3.88 -8.29 -10.63
CA ASN A 35 3.10 -7.16 -10.16
C ASN A 35 1.68 -7.28 -10.74
N LEU A 36 0.67 -7.33 -9.87
CA LEU A 36 -0.73 -7.48 -10.26
C LEU A 36 -1.42 -6.14 -10.49
N LEU A 37 -0.73 -5.03 -10.22
CA LEU A 37 -1.29 -3.69 -10.36
C LEU A 37 -1.34 -3.27 -11.84
N ALA A 38 -2.39 -2.54 -12.19
CA ALA A 38 -2.48 -1.80 -13.43
C ALA A 38 -1.73 -0.46 -13.30
N ASN A 39 -0.98 -0.11 -14.34
CA ASN A 39 -0.17 1.11 -14.41
C ASN A 39 0.67 1.39 -13.13
N PRO A 40 1.50 0.42 -12.67
CA PRO A 40 2.17 0.52 -11.38
C PRO A 40 3.22 1.64 -11.29
N GLY A 41 3.92 1.93 -12.38
CA GLY A 41 4.90 3.02 -12.46
C GLY A 41 4.31 4.32 -13.00
N PHE A 42 2.99 4.44 -13.14
CA PHE A 42 2.30 5.65 -13.62
C PHE A 42 2.75 6.17 -15.01
N GLU A 43 3.47 5.37 -15.78
CA GLU A 43 3.94 5.68 -17.13
C GLU A 43 2.86 5.51 -18.21
N GLY A 44 1.73 4.90 -17.87
CA GLY A 44 0.60 4.70 -18.77
C GLY A 44 -0.26 5.96 -18.99
N GLY A 45 -1.51 5.72 -19.38
CA GLY A 45 -2.52 6.74 -19.54
C GLY A 45 -3.10 7.21 -18.20
N PHE A 46 -3.83 8.33 -18.28
CA PHE A 46 -4.55 8.95 -17.17
C PHE A 46 -5.92 9.37 -17.69
N HIS A 47 -6.93 9.33 -16.83
CA HIS A 47 -8.29 9.79 -17.14
C HIS A 47 -8.77 10.79 -16.09
N TYR A 48 -9.75 11.60 -16.48
CA TYR A 48 -10.51 12.41 -15.52
C TYR A 48 -11.56 11.51 -14.87
N GLN A 49 -11.41 11.29 -13.57
CA GLN A 49 -12.40 10.56 -12.78
C GLN A 49 -13.68 11.38 -12.70
N ASP A 50 -14.84 10.71 -12.83
CA ASP A 50 -16.17 11.32 -12.74
C ASP A 50 -16.44 12.46 -13.75
N GLY A 51 -15.57 12.63 -14.76
CA GLY A 51 -15.62 13.75 -15.71
C GLY A 51 -15.14 15.08 -15.12
N GLU A 52 -14.59 15.07 -13.90
CA GLU A 52 -14.12 16.25 -13.18
C GLU A 52 -12.69 16.61 -13.62
N GLY A 53 -12.50 17.82 -14.12
CA GLY A 53 -11.21 18.28 -14.67
C GLY A 53 -10.07 18.32 -13.65
N GLU A 54 -10.37 18.36 -12.36
CA GLU A 54 -9.40 18.39 -11.26
C GLU A 54 -9.14 17.01 -10.64
N LEU A 55 -9.80 15.94 -11.12
CA LEU A 55 -9.63 14.58 -10.61
C LEU A 55 -8.94 13.68 -11.64
N LYS A 56 -7.72 14.04 -12.07
CA LYS A 56 -6.99 13.25 -13.06
C LYS A 56 -6.15 12.16 -12.39
N VAL A 57 -6.46 10.90 -12.69
CA VAL A 57 -5.82 9.72 -12.07
C VAL A 57 -5.31 8.74 -13.12
N ALA A 58 -4.26 8.00 -12.77
CA ALA A 58 -3.67 6.99 -13.63
C ALA A 58 -4.67 5.89 -13.96
N ASP A 59 -4.63 5.38 -15.20
CA ASP A 59 -5.56 4.34 -15.63
C ASP A 59 -5.44 3.08 -14.75
N GLY A 60 -6.59 2.62 -14.24
CA GLY A 60 -6.68 1.52 -13.28
C GLY A 60 -6.65 1.96 -11.81
N TRP A 61 -6.36 3.22 -11.51
CA TRP A 61 -6.42 3.79 -10.16
C TRP A 61 -7.63 4.68 -9.98
N VAL A 62 -8.02 4.90 -8.71
CA VAL A 62 -9.12 5.78 -8.31
C VAL A 62 -8.62 6.69 -7.19
N GLY A 63 -8.91 7.98 -7.28
CA GLY A 63 -8.66 8.96 -6.23
C GLY A 63 -9.75 8.90 -5.15
N TRP A 64 -9.35 8.95 -3.89
CA TRP A 64 -10.26 9.07 -2.75
C TRP A 64 -9.83 10.24 -1.87
N TYR A 65 -10.81 10.90 -1.25
CA TYR A 65 -10.58 12.02 -0.35
C TYR A 65 -11.75 12.15 0.62
N VAL A 66 -11.47 12.72 1.79
CA VAL A 66 -12.50 13.23 2.69
C VAL A 66 -12.70 14.70 2.37
N ASP A 67 -13.93 15.05 2.00
CA ASP A 67 -14.38 16.44 1.90
C ASP A 67 -15.39 16.68 3.02
N GLU A 68 -15.10 17.65 3.89
CA GLU A 68 -15.97 18.02 5.02
C GLU A 68 -17.23 18.80 4.57
N GLY A 69 -17.48 18.96 3.26
CA GLY A 69 -18.78 19.35 2.70
C GLY A 69 -18.92 20.83 2.33
N ASP A 70 -20.12 21.39 2.46
CA ASP A 70 -20.46 22.71 1.89
C ASP A 70 -19.79 23.91 2.59
N GLN A 71 -19.36 23.79 3.86
CA GLN A 71 -18.79 24.88 4.66
C GLN A 71 -17.69 24.45 5.66
N PRO A 72 -16.72 23.59 5.31
CA PRO A 72 -15.60 23.34 6.21
C PRO A 72 -14.72 24.59 6.33
N PRO A 73 -13.94 24.71 7.42
CA PRO A 73 -12.90 25.74 7.50
C PRO A 73 -12.05 25.66 6.23
N LEU A 74 -11.83 26.81 5.57
CA LEU A 74 -11.14 26.87 4.28
C LEU A 74 -9.77 26.18 4.28
N TRP A 75 -9.14 26.06 5.44
CA TRP A 75 -7.82 25.49 5.64
C TRP A 75 -7.81 23.99 5.92
N LYS A 76 -8.95 23.31 6.14
CA LYS A 76 -8.98 21.93 6.65
C LYS A 76 -9.68 20.95 5.70
N ASN A 77 -8.99 19.85 5.38
CA ASN A 77 -9.52 18.67 4.69
C ASN A 77 -10.38 19.01 3.48
N ARG A 78 -9.82 19.86 2.62
CA ARG A 78 -10.44 20.25 1.36
C ARG A 78 -10.08 19.20 0.30
N ARG A 79 -10.98 19.02 -0.68
CA ARG A 79 -10.74 18.14 -1.83
C ARG A 79 -9.44 18.57 -2.55
N PRO A 80 -8.40 17.71 -2.63
CA PRO A 80 -7.20 18.04 -3.38
C PRO A 80 -7.43 17.90 -4.89
N GLU A 81 -6.60 18.58 -5.68
CA GLU A 81 -6.49 18.38 -7.12
C GLU A 81 -5.61 17.15 -7.37
N PHE A 82 -6.07 16.23 -8.22
CA PHE A 82 -5.33 15.04 -8.65
C PHE A 82 -4.78 15.25 -10.06
N GLY A 83 -3.57 14.75 -10.30
CA GLY A 83 -2.97 14.80 -11.62
C GLY A 83 -1.73 13.94 -11.75
N LEU A 84 -1.04 14.15 -12.86
CA LEU A 84 0.30 13.63 -13.06
C LEU A 84 1.31 14.77 -12.92
N THR A 85 2.54 14.43 -12.56
CA THR A 85 3.70 15.31 -12.68
C THR A 85 4.73 14.67 -13.59
N SER A 86 5.48 15.50 -14.31
CA SER A 86 6.64 15.10 -15.09
C SER A 86 7.89 15.90 -14.69
N GLU A 87 7.85 16.52 -13.50
CA GLU A 87 8.99 17.24 -12.95
C GLU A 87 9.94 16.27 -12.28
N ALA A 88 11.22 16.32 -12.64
CA ALA A 88 12.22 15.37 -12.15
C ALA A 88 12.34 15.31 -10.61
N ILE A 89 12.06 16.41 -9.90
CA ILE A 89 12.07 16.42 -8.42
C ILE A 89 10.84 15.74 -7.79
N ARG A 90 9.77 15.55 -8.57
CA ARG A 90 8.49 14.96 -8.13
C ARG A 90 8.17 13.64 -8.84
N THR A 91 9.15 13.08 -9.57
CA THR A 91 9.10 11.76 -10.19
C THR A 91 10.22 10.91 -9.59
N HIS A 92 9.95 9.66 -9.21
CA HIS A 92 10.97 8.78 -8.62
C HIS A 92 11.78 8.10 -9.71
N GLN A 93 11.07 7.51 -10.68
CA GLN A 93 11.64 6.79 -11.80
C GLN A 93 10.77 7.02 -13.03
N GLY A 94 11.38 6.94 -14.22
CA GLY A 94 10.64 7.18 -15.46
C GLY A 94 10.38 8.66 -15.72
N ALA A 95 9.26 8.95 -16.37
CA ALA A 95 8.88 10.27 -16.84
C ALA A 95 7.67 10.86 -16.10
N LYS A 96 6.87 10.04 -15.41
CA LYS A 96 5.61 10.47 -14.80
C LYS A 96 5.41 9.83 -13.43
N ALA A 97 4.90 10.62 -12.49
CA ALA A 97 4.36 10.12 -11.23
C ALA A 97 2.92 10.59 -11.04
N GLN A 98 2.14 9.85 -10.26
CA GLN A 98 0.83 10.32 -9.82
C GLN A 98 1.02 11.32 -8.67
N GLN A 99 0.32 12.45 -8.75
CA GLN A 99 0.28 13.44 -7.70
C GLN A 99 -1.15 13.74 -7.27
N TYR A 100 -1.29 14.22 -6.05
CA TYR A 100 -2.45 15.00 -5.63
C TYR A 100 -2.02 16.03 -4.60
N GLY A 101 -2.67 17.18 -4.60
CA GLY A 101 -2.30 18.22 -3.66
C GLY A 101 -3.28 19.36 -3.57
N ILE A 102 -2.98 20.25 -2.65
CA ILE A 102 -3.79 21.44 -2.40
C ILE A 102 -2.90 22.59 -1.94
N ILE A 103 -3.44 23.81 -2.07
CA ILE A 103 -2.79 25.03 -1.62
C ILE A 103 -3.52 25.62 -0.42
N TYR A 104 -2.76 26.15 0.54
CA TYR A 104 -3.26 26.83 1.75
C TYR A 104 -4.32 26.06 2.56
N SER A 105 -4.37 24.74 2.40
CA SER A 105 -5.32 23.84 3.07
C SER A 105 -4.63 22.53 3.42
N THR A 106 -5.20 21.75 4.33
CA THR A 106 -4.87 20.34 4.50
C THR A 106 -5.78 19.46 3.64
N HIS A 107 -5.40 18.20 3.47
CA HIS A 107 -6.21 17.18 2.85
C HIS A 107 -6.12 15.88 3.65
N LEU A 108 -7.15 15.05 3.52
CA LEU A 108 -7.11 13.63 3.88
C LEU A 108 -7.47 12.86 2.63
N ALA A 109 -6.48 12.27 1.97
CA ALA A 109 -6.66 11.75 0.62
C ALA A 109 -5.64 10.67 0.26
N GLY A 110 -5.89 10.03 -0.88
CA GLY A 110 -5.02 9.05 -1.47
C GLY A 110 -5.56 8.46 -2.76
N LEU A 111 -4.93 7.36 -3.17
CA LEU A 111 -5.32 6.57 -4.31
C LEU A 111 -5.69 5.18 -3.85
N TYR A 112 -6.51 4.47 -4.61
CA TYR A 112 -6.70 3.04 -4.44
C TYR A 112 -6.78 2.30 -5.76
N GLN A 113 -6.47 1.00 -5.71
CA GLN A 113 -6.72 0.08 -6.80
C GLN A 113 -7.23 -1.24 -6.24
N ARG A 114 -8.27 -1.80 -6.87
CA ARG A 114 -8.73 -3.16 -6.60
C ARG A 114 -7.92 -4.14 -7.44
N VAL A 115 -7.37 -5.15 -6.79
CA VAL A 115 -6.59 -6.21 -7.44
C VAL A 115 -7.35 -7.52 -7.32
N SER A 116 -7.53 -8.20 -8.44
CA SER A 116 -8.29 -9.46 -8.54
C SER A 116 -7.38 -10.65 -8.85
N GLY A 117 -7.91 -11.86 -8.75
CA GLY A 117 -7.17 -13.08 -9.10
C GLY A 117 -6.19 -13.55 -8.03
N ILE A 118 -6.35 -13.08 -6.80
CA ILE A 118 -5.50 -13.44 -5.65
C ILE A 118 -6.16 -14.61 -4.92
N PRO A 119 -5.52 -15.78 -4.76
CA PRO A 119 -6.12 -16.87 -4.01
C PRO A 119 -6.36 -16.47 -2.54
N LYS A 120 -7.55 -16.73 -2.00
CA LYS A 120 -7.85 -16.51 -0.58
C LYS A 120 -6.84 -17.24 0.30
N GLY A 121 -6.35 -16.58 1.35
CA GLY A 121 -5.30 -17.07 2.24
C GLY A 121 -3.88 -16.79 1.77
N SER A 122 -3.69 -16.23 0.56
CA SER A 122 -2.38 -15.80 0.08
C SER A 122 -1.86 -14.62 0.90
N ARG A 123 -0.57 -14.63 1.23
CA ARG A 123 0.11 -13.45 1.71
C ARG A 123 0.45 -12.56 0.52
N VAL A 124 0.00 -11.32 0.58
CA VAL A 124 0.29 -10.28 -0.41
C VAL A 124 1.13 -9.19 0.23
N ARG A 125 1.94 -8.54 -0.58
CA ARG A 125 2.72 -7.36 -0.21
C ARG A 125 2.38 -6.24 -1.18
N PHE A 126 2.17 -5.04 -0.65
CA PHE A 126 2.07 -3.83 -1.42
C PHE A 126 3.24 -2.92 -1.06
N THR A 127 3.90 -2.39 -2.08
CA THR A 127 4.97 -1.40 -1.97
C THR A 127 4.73 -0.27 -2.95
N ILE A 128 5.17 0.93 -2.62
CA ILE A 128 5.13 2.10 -3.51
C ILE A 128 6.08 3.16 -2.96
N TRP A 129 6.72 3.90 -3.84
CA TRP A 129 7.50 5.07 -3.45
C TRP A 129 6.57 6.25 -3.24
N GLY A 130 6.78 6.99 -2.16
CA GLY A 130 6.02 8.21 -1.89
C GLY A 130 6.95 9.33 -1.46
N SER A 131 6.64 10.56 -1.85
CA SER A 131 7.27 11.78 -1.34
C SER A 131 6.23 12.89 -1.29
N MET A 132 6.23 13.70 -0.24
CA MET A 132 5.51 14.96 -0.27
C MET A 132 6.43 16.03 -0.86
N TYR A 133 5.88 16.90 -1.70
CA TYR A 133 6.48 18.16 -2.07
C TYR A 133 5.76 19.27 -1.32
N VAL A 134 6.49 19.91 -0.41
CA VAL A 134 6.04 21.04 0.40
C VAL A 134 6.83 22.30 0.10
N TYR A 135 6.10 23.40 -0.04
CA TYR A 135 6.66 24.72 -0.27
C TYR A 135 5.81 25.79 0.42
N ASP A 136 6.47 26.79 0.99
CA ASP A 136 5.89 28.02 1.55
C ASP A 136 6.72 29.22 1.04
N ASP A 137 6.08 30.33 0.69
CA ASP A 137 6.70 31.44 -0.07
C ASP A 137 7.86 32.14 0.62
N ASP A 138 7.91 32.01 1.95
CA ASP A 138 8.86 32.74 2.78
C ASP A 138 10.02 31.87 3.29
N GLU A 139 9.98 30.54 3.17
CA GLU A 139 11.06 29.61 3.56
C GLU A 139 10.67 28.14 3.28
N SER A 140 11.63 27.26 2.98
CA SER A 140 11.39 25.81 2.99
C SER A 140 11.16 25.32 4.43
N LYS A 141 9.91 25.37 4.90
CA LYS A 141 9.55 24.88 6.23
C LYS A 141 9.29 23.39 6.19
N GLN A 142 9.78 22.68 7.22
CA GLN A 142 9.38 21.29 7.45
C GLN A 142 7.86 21.23 7.61
N PRO A 143 7.15 20.32 6.92
CA PRO A 143 5.70 20.40 6.75
C PRO A 143 4.84 19.98 7.95
N GLY A 144 5.41 19.94 9.15
CA GLY A 144 4.79 19.25 10.28
C GLY A 144 4.56 17.77 9.96
N PRO A 145 3.69 17.09 10.71
CA PRO A 145 3.31 15.71 10.42
C PRO A 145 2.48 15.58 9.13
N LEU A 146 2.93 14.74 8.20
CA LEU A 146 2.27 14.43 6.92
C LEU A 146 1.40 13.17 6.96
N HIS A 147 1.65 12.30 7.95
CA HIS A 147 0.95 11.03 8.15
C HIS A 147 0.87 10.14 6.90
N MET A 148 1.92 10.12 6.05
CA MET A 148 1.91 9.27 4.87
C MET A 148 2.01 7.79 5.26
N LYS A 149 1.21 6.95 4.62
CA LYS A 149 1.20 5.48 4.80
C LYS A 149 0.52 4.80 3.63
N ILE A 150 0.61 3.47 3.58
CA ILE A 150 -0.07 2.65 2.58
C ILE A 150 -0.81 1.49 3.22
N GLY A 151 -1.86 0.99 2.58
CA GLY A 151 -2.74 0.01 3.16
C GLY A 151 -3.19 -1.08 2.20
N ILE A 152 -3.60 -2.20 2.76
CA ILE A 152 -4.29 -3.28 2.06
C ILE A 152 -5.61 -3.56 2.78
N ASP A 153 -6.75 -3.44 2.09
CA ASP A 153 -7.99 -4.07 2.54
C ASP A 153 -8.01 -5.52 2.03
N PRO A 154 -7.83 -6.52 2.93
CA PRO A 154 -7.78 -7.92 2.53
C PRO A 154 -9.14 -8.50 2.13
N THR A 155 -10.23 -7.79 2.42
CA THR A 155 -11.60 -8.19 2.05
C THR A 155 -12.00 -7.68 0.66
N GLY A 156 -11.26 -6.70 0.14
CA GLY A 156 -11.54 -6.02 -1.13
C GLY A 156 -12.52 -4.86 -0.99
N GLY A 157 -12.68 -4.29 0.21
CA GLY A 157 -13.40 -3.03 0.41
C GLY A 157 -12.69 -1.85 -0.26
N THR A 158 -13.43 -0.81 -0.64
CA THR A 158 -12.88 0.41 -1.28
C THR A 158 -12.90 1.64 -0.36
N ASN A 159 -13.42 1.49 0.86
CA ASN A 159 -13.39 2.54 1.86
C ASN A 159 -12.03 2.53 2.56
N ALA A 160 -11.17 3.49 2.24
CA ALA A 160 -9.85 3.64 2.87
C ALA A 160 -9.96 3.80 4.41
N LEU A 161 -11.05 4.34 4.93
CA LEU A 161 -11.23 4.57 6.37
C LEU A 161 -11.83 3.36 7.10
N ALA A 162 -12.04 2.24 6.41
CA ALA A 162 -12.56 1.04 7.04
C ALA A 162 -11.54 0.43 8.02
N GLY A 163 -12.02 -0.08 9.16
CA GLY A 163 -11.18 -0.79 10.14
C GLY A 163 -10.62 -2.13 9.62
N THR A 164 -11.01 -2.56 8.42
CA THR A 164 -10.47 -3.73 7.73
C THR A 164 -9.13 -3.47 7.06
N VAL A 165 -8.75 -2.21 6.83
CA VAL A 165 -7.50 -1.87 6.16
C VAL A 165 -6.32 -2.13 7.08
N VAL A 166 -5.39 -2.97 6.62
CA VAL A 166 -4.09 -3.19 7.26
C VAL A 166 -3.14 -2.13 6.75
N TRP A 167 -2.69 -1.23 7.62
CA TRP A 167 -1.80 -0.12 7.28
C TRP A 167 -0.33 -0.42 7.57
N SER A 168 0.58 0.15 6.77
CA SER A 168 1.99 0.27 7.11
C SER A 168 2.19 1.19 8.32
N SER A 169 3.40 1.19 8.86
CA SER A 169 3.85 2.32 9.69
C SER A 169 3.74 3.63 8.90
N GLU A 170 3.50 4.72 9.63
CA GLU A 170 3.54 6.06 9.05
C GLU A 170 4.98 6.52 8.84
N PHE A 171 5.19 7.30 7.80
CA PHE A 171 6.47 7.96 7.55
C PHE A 171 6.24 9.40 7.10
N ASN A 172 7.01 10.32 7.66
CA ASN A 172 6.90 11.75 7.37
C ASN A 172 7.85 12.15 6.25
N ASN A 173 7.56 11.76 5.00
CA ASN A 173 8.54 11.83 3.92
C ASN A 173 8.52 13.17 3.15
N TYR A 174 9.61 13.93 3.25
CA TYR A 174 9.86 15.17 2.49
C TYR A 174 11.36 15.55 2.57
N PRO A 175 11.99 16.09 1.50
CA PRO A 175 11.55 16.07 0.11
C PRO A 175 11.97 14.77 -0.62
N ASP A 176 12.80 13.94 0.02
CA ASP A 176 13.34 12.72 -0.57
C ASP A 176 12.26 11.66 -0.77
N TRP A 177 12.58 10.59 -1.48
CA TRP A 177 11.68 9.46 -1.71
C TRP A 177 11.89 8.33 -0.69
N HIS A 178 10.79 7.71 -0.29
CA HIS A 178 10.77 6.57 0.64
C HIS A 178 9.87 5.48 0.09
N GLN A 179 10.35 4.23 0.12
CA GLN A 179 9.54 3.08 -0.27
C GLN A 179 8.72 2.58 0.93
N PHE A 180 7.41 2.74 0.84
CA PHE A 180 6.48 2.19 1.80
C PHE A 180 6.25 0.70 1.53
N SER A 181 5.94 -0.07 2.56
CA SER A 181 5.68 -1.51 2.46
C SER A 181 4.67 -1.98 3.50
N VAL A 182 3.72 -2.82 3.09
CA VAL A 182 2.75 -3.46 3.97
C VAL A 182 2.42 -4.87 3.46
N GLU A 183 2.15 -5.79 4.38
CA GLU A 183 1.68 -7.14 4.06
C GLU A 183 0.33 -7.43 4.69
N ALA A 184 -0.48 -8.22 3.99
CA ALA A 184 -1.75 -8.72 4.51
C ALA A 184 -2.02 -10.14 3.99
N VAL A 185 -2.94 -10.85 4.64
CA VAL A 185 -3.45 -12.14 4.16
C VAL A 185 -4.78 -11.90 3.49
N ALA A 186 -4.88 -12.22 2.19
CA ALA A 186 -6.11 -12.04 1.42
C ALA A 186 -7.26 -12.85 2.02
N GLN A 187 -8.38 -12.20 2.30
CA GLN A 187 -9.60 -12.82 2.82
C GLN A 187 -10.64 -13.09 1.73
N ASN A 188 -10.39 -12.55 0.53
CA ASN A 188 -11.22 -12.68 -0.66
C ASN A 188 -10.33 -12.86 -1.90
N SER A 189 -10.94 -13.16 -3.06
CA SER A 189 -10.24 -13.23 -4.35
C SER A 189 -9.85 -11.86 -4.93
N ASN A 190 -10.34 -10.80 -4.27
CA ASN A 190 -10.04 -9.42 -4.55
C ASN A 190 -9.56 -8.74 -3.27
N ILE A 191 -8.51 -7.93 -3.37
CA ILE A 191 -8.07 -7.01 -2.32
C ILE A 191 -8.04 -5.59 -2.88
N SER A 192 -7.94 -4.60 -2.01
CA SER A 192 -7.68 -3.22 -2.43
C SER A 192 -6.39 -2.74 -1.81
N VAL A 193 -5.59 -2.01 -2.57
CA VAL A 193 -4.42 -1.28 -2.05
C VAL A 193 -4.74 0.20 -1.96
N PHE A 194 -4.14 0.90 -0.99
CA PHE A 194 -4.38 2.32 -0.74
C PHE A 194 -3.07 3.06 -0.53
N THR A 195 -2.96 4.27 -1.08
CA THR A 195 -2.06 5.30 -0.56
C THR A 195 -2.85 6.23 0.36
N TYR A 196 -2.16 6.94 1.26
CA TYR A 196 -2.77 7.82 2.24
C TYR A 196 -1.82 8.94 2.60
N SER A 197 -2.34 10.17 2.72
CA SER A 197 -1.68 11.26 3.42
C SER A 197 -2.71 12.15 4.12
N ASN A 198 -2.29 12.75 5.24
CA ASN A 198 -3.11 13.63 6.06
C ASN A 198 -2.26 14.71 6.72
N PRO A 199 -1.72 15.68 5.97
CA PRO A 199 -0.89 16.73 6.56
C PRO A 199 -1.64 17.54 7.61
N GLU A 200 -0.99 17.80 8.76
CA GLU A 200 -1.62 18.57 9.84
C GLU A 200 -1.57 20.09 9.60
N TRP A 201 -0.59 20.58 8.84
CA TRP A 201 -0.38 22.02 8.64
C TRP A 201 -0.72 22.41 7.21
N ALA A 202 -1.55 23.44 7.07
CA ALA A 202 -1.80 24.08 5.79
C ALA A 202 -0.54 24.82 5.33
N MET A 203 -0.01 24.43 4.18
CA MET A 203 1.15 25.08 3.54
C MET A 203 0.72 25.62 2.19
N LYS A 204 1.49 26.56 1.61
CA LYS A 204 1.16 27.07 0.27
C LYS A 204 1.08 25.94 -0.76
N HIS A 205 1.98 24.96 -0.70
CA HIS A 205 1.88 23.74 -1.50
C HIS A 205 2.03 22.52 -0.61
N LEU A 206 1.06 21.61 -0.69
CA LEU A 206 1.15 20.24 -0.15
C LEU A 206 0.78 19.28 -1.27
N VAL A 207 1.79 18.65 -1.88
CA VAL A 207 1.58 17.76 -3.02
C VAL A 207 2.18 16.39 -2.72
N ALA A 208 1.34 15.39 -2.51
CA ALA A 208 1.77 14.01 -2.37
C ALA A 208 2.06 13.44 -3.76
N ASN A 209 3.23 12.86 -3.94
CA ASN A 209 3.66 12.18 -5.16
C ASN A 209 3.86 10.71 -4.84
N TRP A 210 3.38 9.84 -5.72
CA TRP A 210 3.43 8.39 -5.60
C TRP A 210 3.93 7.78 -6.89
N ASP A 211 4.84 6.81 -6.78
CA ASP A 211 5.53 6.23 -7.93
C ASP A 211 5.95 4.77 -7.71
N GLU A 212 6.14 4.00 -8.79
CA GLU A 212 6.73 2.65 -8.78
C GLU A 212 6.07 1.69 -7.76
N ALA A 213 4.77 1.47 -7.91
CA ALA A 213 3.97 0.56 -7.09
C ALA A 213 4.21 -0.92 -7.41
N SER A 214 4.17 -1.83 -6.43
CA SER A 214 4.29 -3.29 -6.64
C SER A 214 3.57 -4.13 -5.61
#